data_AF-A0A284RE87-F1
#
_entry.id   AF-A0A284RE87-F1
#
_cell.length_a   1.000
_cell.length_b   1.000
_cell.length_c   1.000
_cell.angle_alpha   90.00
_cell.angle_beta   90.00
_cell.angle_gamma   90.00
#
_symmetry.space_group_name_H-M   'P 1'
#
loop_
_entity.id
_entity.type
_entity.pdbx_description
1 polymer ?
#
loop_
_entity_poly.entity_id
_entity_poly.type
_entity_poly.pdbx_seq_one_letter_code
_entity_poly.pdbx_strand_id
1 'polypeptide(L)'
;MGRARLKPFTLIPWKHHDDLDRSLALENCRRSLAKNLHQQAAASDTFNLDELSASLPTSTASTLISTDAIQRHKNRKTSNLQTEILTGLLPDYHHYSANGLLCVFRARTNGRWHSRFPECFESYFLDHDDSIHSQPPDLKGVHDSPPGASYPKMSEGYLDFGPTTNPCYDNCPLVYETQLPEYDKISAILLHFVLLRRNQLKNWFNNN
;
A
#
# COMPACT_ATOMS: atom_id res chain seq x y z
N MET A 1 8.84 22.30 48.50
CA MET A 1 8.83 20.94 47.92
C MET A 1 7.54 20.76 47.13
N GLY A 2 7.64 20.55 45.82
CA GLY A 2 6.46 20.34 44.96
C GLY A 2 6.89 19.88 43.56
N ARG A 3 7.07 18.57 43.37
CA ARG A 3 7.23 17.95 42.05
C ARG A 3 5.85 17.84 41.41
N ALA A 4 5.54 18.68 40.43
CA ALA A 4 4.41 18.47 39.54
C ALA A 4 4.81 17.48 38.44
N ARG A 5 4.09 16.35 38.35
CA ARG A 5 4.21 15.34 37.29
C ARG A 5 3.80 15.96 35.95
N LEU A 6 4.68 15.90 34.96
CA LEU A 6 4.33 16.16 33.56
C LEU A 6 3.51 14.97 33.03
N LYS A 7 2.35 15.29 32.43
CA LYS A 7 1.47 14.35 31.73
C LYS A 7 2.18 13.76 30.49
N PRO A 8 1.93 12.49 30.11
CA PRO A 8 2.40 11.93 28.86
C PRO A 8 1.26 11.94 27.82
N PHE A 9 1.28 12.80 26.80
CA PHE A 9 0.48 12.60 25.58
C PHE A 9 1.05 13.38 24.39
N THR A 10 1.57 12.66 23.40
CA THR A 10 1.49 13.06 21.99
C THR A 10 0.92 11.87 21.22
N LEU A 11 -0.40 11.93 21.04
CA LEU A 11 -1.21 11.01 20.25
C LEU A 11 -0.92 11.22 18.76
N ILE A 12 -0.82 10.12 18.01
CA ILE A 12 -0.70 10.10 16.54
C ILE A 12 -2.08 10.46 15.96
N PRO A 13 -2.21 11.46 15.05
CA PRO A 13 -3.51 12.10 14.75
C PRO A 13 -4.52 11.27 13.95
N TRP A 14 -4.15 10.10 13.41
CA TRP A 14 -5.01 9.39 12.43
C TRP A 14 -5.83 8.25 13.05
N LYS A 15 -5.64 7.98 14.34
CA LYS A 15 -6.46 7.01 15.07
C LYS A 15 -7.46 7.77 15.93
N HIS A 16 -8.63 8.06 15.38
CA HIS A 16 -9.93 7.96 16.04
C HIS A 16 -10.99 8.66 15.18
N HIS A 17 -11.91 7.89 14.59
CA HIS A 17 -13.34 8.06 14.82
C HIS A 17 -14.09 6.78 14.40
N ASP A 18 -14.89 6.28 15.35
CA ASP A 18 -16.01 5.36 15.24
C ASP A 18 -15.81 3.94 14.67
N ASP A 19 -15.59 2.95 15.57
CA ASP A 19 -16.08 1.57 15.39
C ASP A 19 -15.91 0.75 16.69
N LEU A 20 -16.70 1.08 17.72
CA LEU A 20 -16.61 0.38 19.02
C LEU A 20 -17.25 -1.03 19.02
N ASP A 21 -18.07 -1.37 18.02
CA ASP A 21 -18.75 -2.69 17.94
C ASP A 21 -18.23 -3.60 16.81
N ARG A 22 -17.44 -3.07 15.85
CA ARG A 22 -16.71 -3.88 14.84
C ARG A 22 -15.37 -4.42 15.34
N SER A 23 -14.94 -3.97 16.53
CA SER A 23 -13.59 -4.15 17.09
C SER A 23 -13.26 -5.61 17.39
N LEU A 24 -14.14 -6.41 18.00
CA LEU A 24 -13.67 -7.65 18.64
C LEU A 24 -13.25 -8.78 17.66
N ALA A 25 -13.89 -8.88 16.49
CA ALA A 25 -13.54 -9.90 15.49
C ALA A 25 -12.33 -9.49 14.63
N LEU A 26 -12.29 -8.24 14.17
CA LEU A 26 -11.16 -7.68 13.41
C LEU A 26 -9.92 -7.50 14.28
N GLU A 27 -10.08 -7.25 15.58
CA GLU A 27 -8.98 -7.12 16.52
C GLU A 27 -8.42 -8.49 16.93
N ASN A 28 -9.23 -9.55 16.95
CA ASN A 28 -8.72 -10.92 17.09
C ASN A 28 -7.98 -11.39 15.81
N CYS A 29 -8.46 -11.03 14.62
CA CYS A 29 -7.76 -11.31 13.37
C CYS A 29 -6.45 -10.50 13.26
N ARG A 30 -6.48 -9.19 13.57
CA ARG A 30 -5.28 -8.34 13.66
C ARG A 30 -4.31 -8.78 14.75
N ARG A 31 -4.76 -9.23 15.93
CA ARG A 31 -3.87 -9.75 16.99
C ARG A 31 -3.28 -11.11 16.62
N SER A 32 -3.99 -11.96 15.89
CA SER A 32 -3.46 -13.24 15.39
C SER A 32 -2.40 -13.01 14.30
N LEU A 33 -2.67 -12.12 13.33
CA LEU A 33 -1.71 -11.71 12.31
C LEU A 33 -0.52 -10.93 12.88
N ALA A 34 -0.74 -10.02 13.84
CA ALA A 34 0.32 -9.26 14.49
C ALA A 34 1.19 -10.11 15.42
N LYS A 35 0.65 -11.17 16.05
CA LYS A 35 1.46 -12.14 16.81
C LYS A 35 2.35 -12.97 15.90
N ASN A 36 1.85 -13.40 14.74
CA ASN A 36 2.66 -14.08 13.72
C ASN A 36 3.74 -13.15 13.13
N LEU A 37 3.40 -11.88 12.86
CA LEU A 37 4.35 -10.87 12.37
C LEU A 37 5.37 -10.41 13.43
N HIS A 38 5.00 -10.32 14.71
CA HIS A 38 5.95 -9.96 15.79
C HIS A 38 6.86 -11.13 16.19
N GLN A 39 6.40 -12.38 16.08
CA GLN A 39 7.30 -13.55 16.23
C GLN A 39 8.30 -13.65 15.08
N GLN A 40 7.98 -13.12 13.89
CA GLN A 40 8.90 -13.07 12.74
C GLN A 40 9.79 -11.82 12.72
N ALA A 41 9.34 -10.67 13.24
CA ALA A 41 10.15 -9.45 13.31
C ALA A 41 11.22 -9.49 14.41
N ALA A 42 11.05 -10.36 15.43
CA ALA A 42 12.05 -10.58 16.48
C ALA A 42 13.15 -11.60 16.08
N ALA A 43 13.01 -12.27 14.94
CA ALA A 43 13.99 -13.20 14.41
C ALA A 43 14.69 -12.56 13.19
N SER A 44 15.76 -11.81 13.46
CA SER A 44 16.90 -11.50 12.59
C SER A 44 16.67 -11.11 11.11
N ASP A 45 17.19 -9.92 10.77
CA ASP A 45 17.60 -9.25 9.49
C ASP A 45 17.79 -10.04 8.17
N THR A 46 17.08 -11.12 7.93
CA THR A 46 17.13 -11.89 6.68
C THR A 46 15.72 -12.37 6.36
N PHE A 47 14.90 -11.43 5.87
CA PHE A 47 13.63 -11.76 5.22
C PHE A 47 13.94 -12.49 3.89
N ASN A 48 13.98 -13.82 3.93
CA ASN A 48 14.12 -14.65 2.75
C ASN A 48 12.77 -14.78 2.04
N LEU A 49 12.69 -14.21 0.83
CA LEU A 49 11.49 -14.16 0.00
C LEU A 49 10.97 -15.55 -0.40
N ASP A 50 11.83 -16.57 -0.37
CA ASP A 50 11.51 -17.94 -0.78
C ASP A 50 10.64 -18.71 0.23
N GLU A 51 10.59 -18.28 1.49
CA GLU A 51 9.87 -19.03 2.54
C GLU A 51 8.35 -18.78 2.52
N LEU A 52 7.92 -17.63 1.99
CA LEU A 52 6.50 -17.31 1.77
C LEU A 52 5.89 -18.14 0.63
N SER A 53 6.70 -18.57 -0.33
CA SER A 53 6.28 -19.40 -1.47
C SER A 53 5.92 -20.83 -1.08
N ALA A 54 6.44 -21.32 0.06
CA ALA A 54 6.35 -22.72 0.45
C ALA A 54 5.11 -23.08 1.30
N SER A 55 4.33 -22.09 1.76
CA SER A 55 3.24 -22.31 2.73
C SER A 55 1.81 -22.29 2.15
N LEU A 56 1.65 -22.16 0.82
CA LEU A 56 0.33 -22.13 0.17
C LEU A 56 -0.06 -23.53 -0.34
N PRO A 57 -1.15 -24.14 0.13
CA PRO A 57 -1.61 -25.42 -0.40
C PRO A 57 -2.15 -25.27 -1.84
N THR A 58 -1.73 -26.25 -2.64
CA THR A 58 -1.99 -26.58 -4.04
C THR A 58 -3.27 -26.03 -4.69
N SER A 59 -3.11 -25.07 -5.61
CA SER A 59 -3.98 -24.88 -6.79
C SER A 59 -3.15 -24.35 -7.96
N THR A 60 -2.61 -25.28 -8.77
CA THR A 60 -1.51 -25.08 -9.72
C THR A 60 -1.78 -24.05 -10.84
N ALA A 61 -3.03 -23.82 -11.25
CA ALA A 61 -3.34 -22.78 -12.25
C ALA A 61 -3.43 -21.37 -11.64
N SER A 62 -3.97 -21.26 -10.42
CA SER A 62 -4.08 -20.00 -9.68
C SER A 62 -2.73 -19.52 -9.15
N THR A 63 -1.83 -20.45 -8.79
CA THR A 63 -0.47 -20.12 -8.33
C THR A 63 0.37 -19.57 -9.48
N LEU A 64 0.29 -20.14 -10.69
CA LEU A 64 1.06 -19.67 -11.86
C LEU A 64 0.71 -18.22 -12.27
N ILE A 65 -0.58 -17.87 -12.28
CA ILE A 65 -1.03 -16.49 -12.56
C ILE A 65 -0.48 -15.51 -11.52
N SER A 66 -0.43 -15.95 -10.25
CA SER A 66 0.12 -15.15 -9.15
C SER A 66 1.62 -14.93 -9.29
N THR A 67 2.41 -15.97 -9.57
CA THR A 67 3.87 -15.85 -9.70
C THR A 67 4.29 -14.96 -10.87
N ASP A 68 3.65 -15.12 -12.03
CA ASP A 68 3.93 -14.28 -13.21
C ASP A 68 3.49 -12.83 -12.99
N ALA A 69 2.38 -12.61 -12.29
CA ALA A 69 1.94 -11.26 -11.92
C ALA A 69 2.91 -10.59 -10.95
N ILE A 70 3.39 -11.32 -9.93
CA ILE A 70 4.40 -10.84 -8.98
C ILE A 70 5.71 -10.49 -9.70
N GLN A 71 6.18 -11.35 -10.59
CA GLN A 71 7.41 -11.10 -11.33
C GLN A 71 7.28 -9.90 -12.29
N ARG A 72 6.14 -9.74 -12.96
CA ARG A 72 5.84 -8.55 -13.78
C ARG A 72 5.80 -7.29 -12.93
N HIS A 73 5.18 -7.35 -11.75
CA HIS A 73 5.10 -6.23 -10.81
C HIS A 73 6.48 -5.78 -10.31
N LYS A 74 7.31 -6.75 -9.91
CA LYS A 74 8.69 -6.51 -9.45
C LYS A 74 9.54 -5.79 -10.49
N ASN A 75 9.37 -6.15 -11.76
CA ASN A 75 10.09 -5.58 -12.90
C ASN A 75 9.41 -4.35 -13.51
N ARG A 76 8.28 -3.89 -12.94
CA ARG A 76 7.52 -2.75 -13.46
C ARG A 76 8.31 -1.45 -13.26
N LYS A 77 8.59 -0.76 -14.36
CA LYS A 77 9.30 0.52 -14.36
C LYS A 77 8.42 1.63 -13.80
N THR A 78 9.00 2.48 -12.96
CA THR A 78 8.39 3.74 -12.51
C THR A 78 8.10 4.63 -13.72
N SER A 79 6.91 5.23 -13.78
CA SER A 79 6.54 6.16 -14.87
C SER A 79 7.35 7.46 -14.81
N ASN A 80 7.34 8.26 -15.89
CA ASN A 80 8.01 9.57 -15.89
C ASN A 80 7.37 10.49 -14.84
N LEU A 81 6.03 10.53 -14.79
CA LEU A 81 5.28 11.28 -13.77
C LEU A 81 5.67 10.86 -12.35
N GLN A 82 5.73 9.55 -12.09
CA GLN A 82 6.15 9.05 -10.78
C GLN A 82 7.61 9.43 -10.48
N THR A 83 8.50 9.36 -11.47
CA THR A 83 9.92 9.72 -11.32
C THR A 83 10.08 11.20 -10.99
N GLU A 84 9.33 12.09 -11.64
CA GLU A 84 9.32 13.52 -11.37
C GLU A 84 8.88 13.81 -9.93
N ILE A 85 7.81 13.16 -9.48
CA ILE A 85 7.32 13.29 -8.09
C ILE A 85 8.38 12.82 -7.10
N LEU A 86 9.02 11.68 -7.34
CA LEU A 86 10.07 11.15 -6.46
C LEU A 86 11.29 12.07 -6.40
N THR A 87 11.69 12.63 -7.55
CA THR A 87 12.79 13.59 -7.66
C THR A 87 12.49 14.85 -6.86
N GLY A 88 11.25 15.35 -6.93
CA GLY A 88 10.79 16.47 -6.12
C GLY A 88 10.81 16.21 -4.60
N LEU A 89 10.81 14.95 -4.16
CA LEU A 89 10.87 14.56 -2.75
C LEU A 89 12.31 14.35 -2.23
N LEU A 90 13.34 14.39 -3.08
CA LEU A 90 14.73 14.21 -2.66
C LEU A 90 15.21 15.24 -1.62
N PRO A 91 14.90 16.56 -1.76
CA PRO A 91 15.30 17.54 -0.74
C PRO A 91 14.71 17.22 0.63
N ASP A 92 13.44 16.83 0.68
CA ASP A 92 12.77 16.39 1.91
C ASP A 92 13.46 15.13 2.46
N TYR A 93 13.76 14.15 1.61
CA TYR A 93 14.47 12.94 2.04
C TYR A 93 15.81 13.27 2.73
N HIS A 94 16.65 14.11 2.12
CA HIS A 94 17.93 14.51 2.72
C HIS A 94 17.74 15.28 4.03
N HIS A 95 16.75 16.17 4.10
CA HIS A 95 16.43 16.90 5.33
C HIS A 95 16.02 15.95 6.46
N TYR A 96 15.08 15.03 6.22
CA TYR A 96 14.66 14.06 7.24
C TYR A 96 15.78 13.07 7.60
N SER A 97 16.64 12.71 6.65
CA SER A 97 17.83 11.88 6.86
C SER A 97 18.80 12.52 7.85
N ALA A 98 19.19 13.78 7.59
CA ALA A 98 20.11 14.52 8.44
C ALA A 98 19.59 14.72 9.88
N ASN A 99 18.27 14.73 10.05
CA ASN A 99 17.63 14.91 11.36
C ASN A 99 17.25 13.59 12.05
N GLY A 100 17.60 12.42 11.48
CA GLY A 100 17.25 11.12 12.06
C GLY A 100 15.74 10.80 12.01
N LEU A 101 14.96 11.48 11.16
CA LEU A 101 13.51 11.36 11.04
C LEU A 101 13.06 10.54 9.82
N LEU A 102 13.92 9.66 9.29
CA LEU A 102 13.62 8.86 8.09
C LEU A 102 12.36 7.99 8.22
N CYS A 103 12.04 7.50 9.42
CA CYS A 103 10.83 6.73 9.65
C CYS A 103 9.56 7.57 9.35
N VAL A 104 9.57 8.86 9.72
CA VAL A 104 8.46 9.79 9.48
C VAL A 104 8.32 10.09 8.00
N PHE A 105 9.45 10.37 7.32
CA PHE A 105 9.47 10.56 5.86
C PHE A 105 8.88 9.34 5.15
N ARG A 106 9.37 8.13 5.47
CA ARG A 106 8.90 6.90 4.82
C ARG A 106 7.42 6.64 5.05
N ALA A 107 6.92 6.82 6.28
CA ALA A 107 5.50 6.65 6.58
C ALA A 107 4.62 7.62 5.76
N ARG A 108 5.01 8.90 5.72
CA ARG A 108 4.31 9.95 4.97
C ARG A 108 4.33 9.68 3.46
N THR A 109 5.50 9.36 2.92
CA THR A 109 5.68 9.12 1.48
C THR A 109 4.93 7.87 1.04
N ASN A 110 4.99 6.78 1.81
CA ASN A 110 4.27 5.54 1.49
C ASN A 110 2.74 5.73 1.52
N GLY A 111 2.21 6.42 2.53
CA GLY A 111 0.76 6.69 2.59
C GLY A 111 0.29 7.53 1.41
N ARG A 112 1.01 8.62 1.11
CA ARG A 112 0.76 9.47 -0.06
C ARG A 112 0.83 8.70 -1.38
N TRP A 113 1.85 7.84 -1.52
CA TRP A 113 2.03 7.06 -2.72
C TRP A 113 0.89 6.08 -2.94
N HIS A 114 0.51 5.34 -1.90
CA HIS A 114 -0.58 4.36 -1.94
C HIS A 114 -1.93 5.00 -2.27
N SER A 115 -2.23 6.17 -1.68
CA SER A 115 -3.49 6.89 -1.98
C SER A 115 -3.56 7.42 -3.41
N ARG A 116 -2.42 7.82 -4.00
CA ARG A 116 -2.39 8.40 -5.35
C ARG A 116 -2.23 7.37 -6.45
N PHE A 117 -1.34 6.42 -6.27
CA PHE A 117 -0.98 5.38 -7.23
C PHE A 117 -1.14 4.00 -6.57
N PRO A 118 -2.37 3.56 -6.30
CA PRO A 118 -2.59 2.28 -5.64
C PRO A 118 -2.12 1.13 -6.54
N GLU A 119 -1.57 0.11 -5.90
CA GLU A 119 -1.16 -1.09 -6.61
C GLU A 119 -2.37 -1.90 -7.03
N CYS A 120 -2.36 -2.31 -8.30
CA CYS A 120 -3.48 -3.01 -8.92
C CYS A 120 -3.10 -4.47 -9.22
N PHE A 121 -4.02 -5.38 -8.95
CA PHE A 121 -4.00 -6.75 -9.44
C PHE A 121 -5.27 -6.96 -10.26
N GLU A 122 -5.10 -7.29 -11.55
CA GLU A 122 -6.18 -7.25 -12.54
C GLU A 122 -6.90 -5.89 -12.53
N SER A 123 -8.15 -5.84 -12.10
CA SER A 123 -8.94 -4.61 -11.96
C SER A 123 -9.26 -4.26 -10.51
N TYR A 124 -8.52 -4.81 -9.54
CA TYR A 124 -8.74 -4.55 -8.12
C TYR A 124 -7.55 -3.82 -7.52
N PHE A 125 -7.81 -3.01 -6.50
CA PHE A 125 -6.78 -2.30 -5.73
C PHE A 125 -7.24 -2.08 -4.30
N LEU A 126 -6.29 -1.80 -3.41
CA LEU A 126 -6.57 -1.45 -2.02
C LEU A 126 -6.64 0.07 -1.86
N ASP A 127 -7.63 0.54 -1.12
CA ASP A 127 -7.69 1.93 -0.68
C ASP A 127 -6.81 2.16 0.56
N HIS A 128 -6.96 3.32 1.21
CA HIS A 128 -6.22 3.67 2.42
C HIS A 128 -6.58 2.84 3.66
N ASP A 129 -7.79 2.28 3.71
CA ASP A 129 -8.30 1.48 4.83
C ASP A 129 -8.11 -0.03 4.60
N ASP A 130 -7.30 -0.39 3.61
CA ASP A 130 -7.08 -1.76 3.15
C ASP A 130 -8.37 -2.47 2.66
N SER A 131 -9.34 -1.67 2.18
CA SER A 131 -10.56 -2.15 1.54
C SER A 131 -10.36 -2.35 0.05
N ILE A 132 -10.94 -3.42 -0.53
CA ILE A 132 -10.81 -3.70 -1.96
C ILE A 132 -11.82 -2.89 -2.76
N HIS A 133 -11.32 -2.12 -3.72
CA HIS A 133 -12.13 -1.46 -4.73
C HIS A 133 -11.87 -2.07 -6.10
N SER A 134 -12.85 -1.95 -6.99
CA SER A 134 -12.64 -2.26 -8.41
C SER A 134 -12.37 -0.99 -9.21
N GLN A 135 -11.47 -1.10 -10.18
CA GLN A 135 -11.15 -0.07 -11.14
C GLN A 135 -12.39 0.25 -12.00
N PRO A 136 -12.65 1.54 -12.27
CA PRO A 136 -13.73 1.96 -13.14
C PRO A 136 -13.65 1.22 -14.50
N PRO A 137 -14.77 0.66 -15.02
CA PRO A 137 -14.77 -0.15 -16.23
C PRO A 137 -14.17 0.56 -17.46
N ASP A 138 -14.36 1.87 -17.54
CA ASP A 138 -13.87 2.78 -18.57
C ASP A 138 -12.35 2.96 -18.57
N LEU A 139 -11.68 2.68 -17.45
CA LEU A 139 -10.22 2.77 -17.32
C LEU A 139 -9.52 1.42 -17.51
N LYS A 140 -10.25 0.30 -17.56
CA LYS A 140 -9.67 -1.04 -17.68
C LYS A 140 -8.94 -1.19 -19.03
N GLY A 141 -7.66 -1.55 -18.97
CA GLY A 141 -6.82 -1.74 -20.16
C GLY A 141 -6.39 -0.44 -20.86
N VAL A 142 -6.75 0.72 -20.33
CA VAL A 142 -6.34 2.02 -20.87
C VAL A 142 -4.94 2.37 -20.40
N HIS A 143 -4.05 2.76 -21.32
CA HIS A 143 -2.70 3.19 -20.98
C HIS A 143 -2.67 4.65 -20.50
N ASP A 144 -3.27 5.57 -21.27
CA ASP A 144 -3.37 6.98 -20.94
C ASP A 144 -4.81 7.47 -21.14
N SER A 145 -5.34 8.16 -20.14
CA SER A 145 -6.62 8.87 -20.29
C SER A 145 -6.46 10.11 -21.18
N PRO A 146 -7.55 10.59 -21.81
CA PRO A 146 -7.51 11.80 -22.65
C PRO A 146 -6.94 13.02 -21.91
N PRO A 147 -6.29 13.96 -22.63
CA PRO A 147 -5.86 15.23 -22.04
C PRO A 147 -7.02 15.96 -21.36
N GLY A 148 -6.83 16.40 -20.12
CA GLY A 148 -7.88 17.08 -19.34
C GLY A 148 -8.93 16.17 -18.70
N ALA A 149 -8.78 14.84 -18.77
CA ALA A 149 -9.65 13.91 -18.04
C ALA A 149 -9.62 14.19 -16.53
N SER A 150 -10.81 14.07 -15.90
CA SER A 150 -10.94 14.15 -14.45
C SER A 150 -10.33 12.92 -13.77
N TYR A 151 -9.96 13.07 -12.50
CA TYR A 151 -9.53 11.93 -11.69
C TYR A 151 -10.74 11.09 -11.25
N PRO A 152 -10.60 9.76 -11.07
CA PRO A 152 -9.39 8.97 -11.33
C PRO A 152 -9.12 8.83 -12.84
N LYS A 153 -7.84 8.75 -13.23
CA LYS A 153 -7.42 8.62 -14.63
C LYS A 153 -6.27 7.65 -14.80
N MET A 154 -6.01 7.20 -16.02
CA MET A 154 -4.83 6.43 -16.37
C MET A 154 -3.70 7.35 -16.82
N SER A 155 -2.48 7.08 -16.35
CA SER A 155 -1.26 7.82 -16.69
C SER A 155 -0.08 6.85 -16.78
N GLU A 156 0.41 6.60 -17.99
CA GLU A 156 1.47 5.64 -18.32
C GLU A 156 1.16 4.23 -17.79
N GLY A 157 -0.11 3.82 -17.89
CA GLY A 157 -0.61 2.53 -17.41
C GLY A 157 -0.80 2.46 -15.89
N TYR A 158 -0.62 3.55 -15.15
CA TYR A 158 -0.93 3.64 -13.72
C TYR A 158 -2.26 4.34 -13.50
N LEU A 159 -3.04 3.82 -12.54
CA LEU A 159 -4.20 4.52 -12.03
C LEU A 159 -3.71 5.68 -11.15
N ASP A 160 -3.99 6.91 -11.56
CA ASP A 160 -3.68 8.14 -10.84
C ASP A 160 -4.98 8.69 -10.26
N PHE A 161 -5.04 8.80 -8.94
CA PHE A 161 -6.15 9.41 -8.20
C PHE A 161 -5.98 10.92 -8.01
N GLY A 162 -4.88 11.47 -8.54
CA GLY A 162 -4.55 12.87 -8.43
C GLY A 162 -3.84 13.23 -7.13
N PRO A 163 -3.75 14.53 -6.81
CA PRO A 163 -3.06 15.00 -5.61
C PRO A 163 -3.62 14.36 -4.33
N THR A 164 -2.71 13.95 -3.45
CA THR A 164 -2.99 13.12 -2.25
C THR A 164 -3.87 13.78 -1.20
N THR A 165 -4.22 15.05 -1.36
CA THR A 165 -5.07 15.79 -0.43
C THR A 165 -6.54 15.39 -0.53
N ASN A 166 -7.00 14.90 -1.69
CA ASN A 166 -8.35 14.36 -1.91
C ASN A 166 -8.29 13.31 -3.04
N PRO A 167 -7.84 12.08 -2.78
CA PRO A 167 -7.89 11.02 -3.78
C PRO A 167 -9.34 10.76 -4.22
N CYS A 168 -9.59 10.81 -5.52
CA CYS A 168 -10.94 10.69 -6.08
C CYS A 168 -11.33 9.21 -6.24
N TYR A 169 -11.91 8.61 -5.21
CA TYR A 169 -12.48 7.26 -5.30
C TYR A 169 -13.86 7.20 -5.96
N ASP A 170 -14.35 8.33 -6.49
CA ASP A 170 -15.61 8.39 -7.21
C ASP A 170 -15.59 7.40 -8.38
N ASN A 171 -16.66 6.63 -8.51
CA ASN A 171 -16.82 5.57 -9.51
C ASN A 171 -15.91 4.33 -9.32
N CYS A 172 -15.19 4.20 -8.19
CA CYS A 172 -14.51 2.98 -7.79
C CYS A 172 -15.35 2.20 -6.77
N PRO A 173 -16.20 1.25 -7.20
CA PRO A 173 -17.11 0.59 -6.27
C PRO A 173 -16.34 -0.31 -5.30
N LEU A 174 -16.75 -0.26 -4.03
CA LEU A 174 -16.25 -1.12 -2.98
C LEU A 174 -16.71 -2.57 -3.25
N VAL A 175 -15.77 -3.50 -3.15
CA VAL A 175 -16.00 -4.93 -3.38
C VAL A 175 -16.08 -5.62 -2.03
N TYR A 176 -17.15 -6.35 -1.79
CA TYR A 176 -17.31 -7.13 -0.56
C TYR A 176 -16.92 -8.59 -0.78
N GLU A 177 -16.52 -9.26 0.30
CA GLU A 177 -16.15 -10.69 0.30
C GLU A 177 -17.23 -11.58 -0.34
N THR A 178 -18.51 -11.27 -0.10
CA THR A 178 -19.65 -11.99 -0.66
C THR A 178 -19.78 -11.87 -2.19
N GLN A 179 -19.13 -10.88 -2.80
CA GLN A 179 -19.20 -10.59 -4.23
C GLN A 179 -17.99 -11.14 -4.99
N LEU A 180 -16.93 -11.54 -4.28
CA LEU A 180 -15.66 -11.92 -4.88
C LEU A 180 -15.20 -13.27 -4.28
N PRO A 181 -15.43 -14.40 -4.95
CA PRO A 181 -15.08 -15.73 -4.43
C PRO A 181 -13.60 -15.90 -4.07
N GLU A 182 -12.70 -15.11 -4.68
CA GLU A 182 -11.27 -15.11 -4.41
C GLU A 182 -10.80 -13.90 -3.58
N TYR A 183 -11.69 -13.30 -2.77
CA TYR A 183 -11.43 -12.06 -2.02
C TYR A 183 -10.12 -12.13 -1.22
N ASP A 184 -9.94 -13.14 -0.39
CA ASP A 184 -8.74 -13.30 0.46
C ASP A 184 -7.46 -13.41 -0.36
N LYS A 185 -7.51 -14.14 -1.48
CA LYS A 185 -6.38 -14.33 -2.38
C LYS A 185 -6.00 -13.02 -3.07
N ILE A 186 -6.99 -12.28 -3.57
CA ILE A 186 -6.78 -10.97 -4.20
C ILE A 186 -6.25 -9.98 -3.16
N SER A 187 -6.82 -9.94 -1.95
CA SER A 187 -6.34 -9.12 -0.84
C SER A 187 -4.88 -9.40 -0.52
N ALA A 188 -4.49 -10.68 -0.44
CA ALA A 188 -3.11 -11.07 -0.15
C ALA A 188 -2.14 -10.64 -1.25
N ILE A 189 -2.52 -10.81 -2.54
CA ILE A 189 -1.69 -10.38 -3.67
C ILE A 189 -1.54 -8.86 -3.69
N LEU A 190 -2.62 -8.11 -3.48
CA LEU A 190 -2.59 -6.65 -3.43
C LEU A 190 -1.71 -6.15 -2.29
N LEU A 191 -1.85 -6.74 -1.09
CA LEU A 191 -1.00 -6.40 0.05
C LEU A 191 0.47 -6.70 -0.26
N HIS A 192 0.75 -7.81 -0.93
CA HIS A 192 2.10 -8.14 -1.37
C HIS A 192 2.66 -7.08 -2.33
N PHE A 193 1.87 -6.62 -3.32
CA PHE A 193 2.28 -5.56 -4.24
C PHE A 193 2.55 -4.23 -3.52
N VAL A 194 1.72 -3.86 -2.55
CA VAL A 194 1.94 -2.67 -1.72
C VAL A 194 3.26 -2.76 -0.98
N LEU A 195 3.60 -3.92 -0.39
CA LEU A 195 4.88 -4.13 0.29
C LEU A 195 6.07 -4.06 -0.67
N LEU A 196 5.96 -4.66 -1.86
CA LEU A 196 6.98 -4.56 -2.91
C LEU A 196 7.22 -3.09 -3.31
N ARG A 197 6.15 -2.31 -3.51
CA ARG A 197 6.26 -0.89 -3.85
C ARG A 197 6.94 -0.09 -2.76
N ARG A 198 6.59 -0.30 -1.48
CA ARG A 198 7.25 0.36 -0.34
C ARG A 198 8.76 0.10 -0.33
N ASN A 199 9.18 -1.13 -0.64
CA ASN A 199 10.59 -1.48 -0.76
C ASN A 199 11.27 -0.81 -1.97
N GLN A 200 10.59 -0.78 -3.12
CA GLN A 200 11.11 -0.09 -4.31
C GLN A 200 11.28 1.41 -4.07
N LEU A 201 10.32 2.08 -3.42
CA LEU A 201 10.43 3.49 -3.05
C LEU A 201 11.61 3.74 -2.10
N LYS A 202 11.75 2.91 -1.05
CA LYS A 202 12.89 2.98 -0.13
C LYS A 202 14.22 2.87 -0.89
N ASN A 203 14.35 1.89 -1.78
CA ASN A 203 15.57 1.66 -2.54
C ASN A 203 15.84 2.79 -3.52
N TRP A 204 14.80 3.37 -4.14
CA TRP A 204 14.94 4.52 -5.03
C TRP A 204 15.59 5.71 -4.31
N PHE A 205 15.10 6.08 -3.11
CA PHE A 205 15.69 7.17 -2.32
C PHE A 205 17.08 6.86 -1.76
N ASN A 206 17.41 5.59 -1.53
CA ASN A 206 18.74 5.22 -1.05
C ASN A 206 19.81 5.26 -2.16
N ASN A 207 19.39 5.14 -3.42
CA ASN A 207 20.28 5.04 -4.58
C ASN A 207 20.45 6.37 -5.35
N ASN A 208 19.73 7.42 -4.94
CA ASN A 208 19.79 8.78 -5.49
C ASN A 208 20.15 9.76 -4.37
#